data_AF-A0A428PQY5-F1
#
_entry.id   AF-A0A428PQY5-F1
#
_cell.length_a   1.000
_cell.length_b   1.000
_cell.length_c   1.000
_cell.angle_alpha   90.00
_cell.angle_beta   90.00
_cell.angle_gamma   90.00
#
_symmetry.space_group_name_H-M   'P 1'
#
loop_
_entity.id
_entity.type
_entity.pdbx_description
1 polymer ?
#
loop_
_entity_poly.entity_id
_entity_poly.type
_entity_poly.pdbx_seq_one_letter_code
_entity_poly.pdbx_strand_id
1 'polypeptide(L)'
;MKLSYNIPTLYRLLFLYLEPLLAIGAAIQTHFAPKIFLNTMSQTGEYAPDNQVIYDQVAALYTLFAFNEAVLLRLTNDIRVWKGVFIGIFICDILHLYASWASLGADVFWNPSAWRVEDWANLGALWGLGVVRVAFLTGVGLRQTGSFVYTLGYGLWYGDWLAWNRGI
;
A
#
# COMPACT_ATOMS: atom_id res chain seq x y z
N MET A 1 17.58 -11.85 15.64
CA MET A 1 16.41 -11.48 16.47
C MET A 1 15.19 -11.29 15.57
N LYS A 2 14.27 -12.27 15.51
CA LYS A 2 12.99 -12.12 14.78
C LYS A 2 12.07 -11.27 15.64
N LEU A 3 11.87 -10.01 15.24
CA LEU A 3 10.86 -9.17 15.86
C LEU A 3 9.50 -9.60 15.32
N SER A 4 8.72 -10.32 16.13
CA SER A 4 7.34 -10.62 15.80
C SER A 4 6.50 -9.38 16.14
N TYR A 5 5.97 -8.71 15.12
CA TYR A 5 5.03 -7.61 15.30
C TYR A 5 3.61 -8.12 15.04
N ASN A 6 2.69 -7.80 15.95
CA ASN A 6 1.28 -8.05 15.67
C ASN A 6 0.77 -6.92 14.77
N ILE A 7 0.60 -7.20 13.48
CA ILE A 7 0.07 -6.25 12.50
C ILE A 7 -1.43 -6.09 12.77
N PRO A 8 -1.92 -4.87 13.07
CA PRO A 8 -3.35 -4.59 13.26
C PRO A 8 -4.23 -5.16 12.15
N THR A 9 -5.41 -5.64 12.53
CA THR A 9 -6.39 -6.22 11.60
C THR A 9 -6.75 -5.28 10.47
N LEU A 10 -6.83 -3.97 10.73
CA LEU A 10 -7.14 -2.97 9.70
C LEU A 10 -6.08 -2.96 8.58
N TYR A 11 -4.79 -2.94 8.92
CA TYR A 11 -3.72 -3.02 7.92
C TYR A 11 -3.80 -4.33 7.13
N ARG A 12 -4.09 -5.46 7.80
CA ARG A 12 -4.25 -6.73 7.09
C ARG A 12 -5.42 -6.71 6.11
N LEU A 13 -6.58 -6.16 6.50
CA LEU A 13 -7.75 -6.06 5.62
C LEU A 13 -7.45 -5.19 4.39
N LEU A 14 -6.84 -4.02 4.61
CA LEU A 14 -6.50 -3.10 3.53
C LEU A 14 -5.45 -3.71 2.61
N PHE A 15 -4.29 -4.07 3.16
CA PHE A 15 -3.12 -4.48 2.39
C PHE A 15 -3.21 -5.86 1.80
N LEU A 16 -3.87 -6.82 2.47
CA LEU A 16 -3.92 -8.20 1.96
C LEU A 16 -5.17 -8.49 1.13
N TYR A 17 -6.20 -7.64 1.17
CA TYR A 17 -7.46 -7.89 0.48
C TYR A 17 -7.88 -6.72 -0.39
N LEU A 18 -8.09 -5.53 0.19
CA LEU A 18 -8.59 -4.39 -0.58
C LEU A 18 -7.61 -3.96 -1.68
N GLU A 19 -6.35 -3.70 -1.33
CA GLU A 19 -5.32 -3.26 -2.28
C GLU A 19 -5.09 -4.27 -3.42
N PRO A 20 -4.89 -5.58 -3.16
CA PRO A 20 -4.72 -6.53 -4.25
C PRO A 20 -5.95 -6.65 -5.15
N LEU A 21 -7.17 -6.50 -4.62
CA LEU A 21 -8.39 -6.51 -5.43
C LEU A 21 -8.47 -5.25 -6.32
N LEU A 22 -8.14 -4.09 -5.78
CA LEU A 22 -8.07 -2.84 -6.55
C LEU A 22 -6.98 -2.92 -7.63
N ALA A 23 -5.81 -3.47 -7.30
CA ALA A 23 -4.71 -3.63 -8.23
C ALA A 23 -5.04 -4.64 -9.36
N ILE A 24 -5.69 -5.76 -9.05
CA ILE A 24 -6.18 -6.69 -10.09
C ILE A 24 -7.23 -6.02 -10.97
N GLY A 25 -8.20 -5.32 -10.36
CA GLY A 25 -9.21 -4.57 -11.09
C GLY A 25 -8.59 -3.53 -12.03
N ALA A 26 -7.60 -2.79 -11.55
CA ALA A 26 -6.84 -1.84 -12.35
C ALA A 26 -6.07 -2.56 -13.47
N ALA A 27 -5.38 -3.67 -13.21
CA ALA A 27 -4.67 -4.44 -14.24
C ALA A 27 -5.60 -4.89 -15.38
N ILE A 28 -6.77 -5.45 -15.03
CA ILE A 28 -7.78 -5.87 -15.99
C ILE A 28 -8.29 -4.66 -16.79
N GLN A 29 -8.65 -3.58 -16.12
CA GLN A 29 -9.13 -2.37 -16.80
C GLN A 29 -8.08 -1.78 -17.73
N THR A 30 -6.83 -1.67 -17.30
CA THR A 30 -5.74 -1.10 -18.10
C THR A 30 -5.47 -1.93 -19.35
N HIS A 31 -5.50 -3.26 -19.26
CA HIS A 31 -5.26 -4.13 -20.41
C HIS A 31 -6.45 -4.16 -21.38
N PHE A 32 -7.66 -4.42 -20.88
CA PHE A 32 -8.84 -4.67 -21.72
C PHE A 32 -9.63 -3.40 -22.08
N ALA A 33 -9.49 -2.33 -21.29
CA ALA A 33 -10.19 -1.06 -21.49
C ALA A 33 -9.23 0.15 -21.33
N PRO A 34 -8.15 0.22 -22.13
CA PRO A 34 -7.09 1.22 -21.99
C PRO A 34 -7.61 2.65 -22.15
N LYS A 35 -8.66 2.88 -22.95
CA LYS A 35 -9.32 4.20 -23.06
C LYS A 35 -9.96 4.65 -21.74
N ILE A 36 -10.59 3.73 -21.01
CA ILE A 36 -11.20 4.04 -19.71
C ILE A 36 -10.10 4.33 -18.69
N PHE A 37 -9.05 3.51 -18.67
CA PHE A 37 -7.88 3.76 -17.84
C PHE A 37 -7.20 5.10 -18.16
N LEU A 38 -7.00 5.45 -19.43
CA LEU A 38 -6.38 6.71 -19.80
C LEU A 38 -7.18 7.92 -19.28
N ASN A 39 -8.51 7.84 -19.30
CA ASN A 39 -9.39 8.89 -18.77
C ASN A 39 -9.23 9.09 -17.25
N THR A 40 -8.71 8.11 -16.49
CA THR A 40 -8.36 8.30 -15.07
C THR A 40 -6.98 8.93 -14.88
N MET A 41 -6.17 9.00 -15.93
CA MET A 41 -4.80 9.52 -15.90
C MET A 41 -4.67 10.90 -16.54
N SER A 42 -5.49 11.18 -17.55
CA SER A 42 -5.48 12.43 -18.31
C SER A 42 -6.90 12.78 -18.78
N GLN A 43 -7.27 14.05 -18.66
CA GLN A 43 -8.59 14.55 -19.11
C GLN A 43 -8.65 14.77 -20.62
N THR A 44 -7.51 14.96 -21.26
CA THR A 44 -7.40 15.27 -22.70
C THR A 44 -6.70 14.16 -23.49
N GLY A 45 -6.16 13.15 -22.81
CA GLY A 45 -5.47 12.04 -23.44
C GLY A 45 -6.40 11.21 -24.33
N GLU A 46 -5.95 10.96 -25.57
CA GLU A 46 -6.63 10.06 -26.49
C GLU A 46 -5.86 8.75 -26.62
N TYR A 47 -6.58 7.63 -26.54
CA TYR A 47 -5.99 6.31 -26.71
C TYR A 47 -5.62 6.09 -28.18
N ALA A 48 -4.37 5.73 -28.42
CA ALA A 48 -3.87 5.24 -29.70
C ALA A 48 -3.59 3.73 -29.60
N PRO A 49 -4.15 2.90 -30.51
CA PRO A 49 -3.92 1.44 -30.51
C PRO A 49 -2.45 1.04 -30.56
N ASP A 50 -1.63 1.81 -31.28
CA ASP A 50 -0.19 1.56 -31.39
C ASP A 50 0.55 1.66 -30.04
N ASN A 51 -0.05 2.32 -29.06
CA ASN A 51 0.50 2.48 -27.71
C ASN A 51 0.03 1.37 -26.74
N GLN A 52 -0.73 0.37 -27.19
CA GLN A 52 -1.26 -0.71 -26.32
C GLN A 52 -0.18 -1.32 -25.42
N VAL A 53 1.02 -1.51 -25.96
CA VAL A 53 2.15 -2.08 -25.21
C VAL A 53 2.45 -1.32 -23.91
N ILE A 54 2.27 0.00 -23.87
CA ILE A 54 2.50 0.83 -22.69
C ILE A 54 1.46 0.51 -21.61
N TYR A 55 0.19 0.39 -21.99
CA TYR A 55 -0.89 -0.02 -21.09
C TYR A 55 -0.66 -1.43 -20.57
N ASP A 56 -0.19 -2.35 -21.42
CA ASP A 56 0.13 -3.72 -21.02
C ASP A 56 1.28 -3.76 -19.99
N GLN A 57 2.29 -2.90 -20.13
CA GLN A 57 3.35 -2.78 -19.12
C GLN A 57 2.80 -2.27 -17.78
N VAL A 58 1.87 -1.32 -17.80
CA VAL A 58 1.22 -0.82 -16.58
C VAL A 58 0.31 -1.88 -15.95
N ALA A 59 -0.42 -2.65 -16.75
CA ALA A 59 -1.22 -3.77 -16.27
C ALA A 59 -0.35 -4.86 -15.64
N ALA A 60 0.82 -5.15 -16.22
CA ALA A 60 1.81 -6.07 -15.65
C ALA A 60 2.33 -5.57 -14.29
N LEU A 61 2.58 -4.27 -14.15
CA LEU A 61 2.98 -3.65 -12.88
C LEU A 61 1.90 -3.79 -11.80
N TYR A 62 0.63 -3.49 -12.12
CA TYR A 62 -0.46 -3.67 -11.15
C TYR A 62 -0.67 -5.14 -10.77
N THR A 63 -0.46 -6.07 -11.71
CA THR A 63 -0.46 -7.51 -11.41
C THR A 63 0.66 -7.87 -10.44
N LEU A 64 1.84 -7.27 -10.58
CA LEU A 64 2.96 -7.48 -9.64
C LEU A 64 2.65 -6.93 -8.24
N PHE A 65 2.00 -5.76 -8.14
CA PHE A 65 1.55 -5.23 -6.85
C PHE A 65 0.56 -6.18 -6.17
N ALA A 66 -0.46 -6.60 -6.91
CA ALA A 66 -1.42 -7.57 -6.42
C ALA A 66 -0.75 -8.88 -6.00
N PHE A 67 0.23 -9.38 -6.74
CA PHE A 67 0.97 -10.59 -6.37
C PHE A 67 1.75 -10.39 -5.06
N ASN A 68 2.47 -9.28 -4.92
CA ASN A 68 3.24 -8.99 -3.72
C ASN A 68 2.34 -8.94 -2.48
N GLU A 69 1.21 -8.25 -2.59
CA GLU A 69 0.25 -8.07 -1.50
C GLU A 69 -0.59 -9.32 -1.22
N ALA A 70 -1.10 -9.96 -2.28
CA ALA A 70 -1.97 -11.13 -2.16
C ALA A 70 -1.21 -12.40 -1.79
N VAL A 71 0.01 -12.58 -2.30
CA VAL A 71 0.77 -13.82 -2.16
C VAL A 71 1.98 -13.61 -1.26
N LEU A 72 2.94 -12.78 -1.66
CA LEU A 72 4.24 -12.68 -0.99
C LEU A 72 4.10 -12.27 0.48
N LEU A 73 3.25 -11.29 0.81
CA LEU A 73 3.05 -10.85 2.18
C LEU A 73 2.36 -11.90 3.07
N ARG A 74 1.61 -12.86 2.49
CA ARG A 74 1.04 -13.99 3.23
C ARG A 74 2.06 -15.09 3.54
N LEU A 75 3.17 -15.14 2.80
CA LEU A 75 4.24 -16.12 3.00
C LEU A 75 5.19 -15.74 4.14
N THR A 76 5.03 -14.56 4.74
CA THR A 76 5.93 -14.06 5.79
C THR A 76 5.19 -13.31 6.89
N ASN A 77 5.70 -13.44 8.11
CA ASN A 77 5.29 -12.63 9.26
C ASN A 77 6.35 -11.59 9.64
N ASP A 78 7.42 -11.44 8.84
CA ASP A 78 8.48 -10.46 9.11
C ASP A 78 8.05 -9.07 8.65
N ILE A 79 7.87 -8.17 9.62
CA ILE A 79 7.49 -6.78 9.37
C ILE A 79 8.49 -6.03 8.48
N ARG A 80 9.76 -6.44 8.46
CA ARG A 80 10.79 -5.82 7.62
C ARG A 80 10.53 -6.11 6.14
N VAL A 81 10.05 -7.32 5.83
CA VAL A 81 9.65 -7.69 4.46
C VAL A 81 8.43 -6.87 4.05
N TRP A 82 7.43 -6.76 4.94
CA TRP A 82 6.26 -5.92 4.70
C TRP A 82 6.64 -4.47 4.43
N LYS A 83 7.48 -3.86 5.29
CA LYS A 83 7.96 -2.49 5.08
C LYS A 83 8.75 -2.34 3.79
N GLY A 84 9.61 -3.31 3.44
CA GLY A 84 10.36 -3.29 2.18
C GLY A 84 9.47 -3.28 0.95
N VAL A 85 8.44 -4.13 0.92
CA VAL A 85 7.44 -4.17 -0.16
C VAL A 85 6.70 -2.83 -0.24
N PHE A 86 6.18 -2.32 0.88
CA PHE A 86 5.43 -1.06 0.86
C PHE A 86 6.29 0.16 0.56
N ILE A 87 7.58 0.17 0.88
CA ILE A 87 8.50 1.22 0.43
C ILE A 87 8.60 1.20 -1.11
N GLY A 88 8.74 0.02 -1.72
CA GLY A 88 8.80 -0.12 -3.17
C GLY A 88 7.51 0.37 -3.85
N ILE A 89 6.35 -0.05 -3.34
CA ILE A 89 5.04 0.40 -3.83
C ILE A 89 4.90 1.92 -3.63
N PHE A 90 5.27 2.45 -2.46
CA PHE A 90 5.14 3.86 -2.16
C PHE A 90 6.03 4.76 -3.06
N ILE A 91 7.22 4.30 -3.44
CA ILE A 91 8.04 5.00 -4.45
C ILE A 91 7.29 5.06 -5.78
N CYS A 92 6.66 3.96 -6.20
CA CYS A 92 5.85 3.96 -7.41
C CYS A 92 4.65 4.92 -7.30
N ASP A 93 3.97 4.97 -6.15
CA ASP A 93 2.85 5.88 -5.92
C ASP A 93 3.27 7.35 -6.04
N ILE A 94 4.45 7.71 -5.53
CA ILE A 94 4.99 9.07 -5.65
C ILE A 94 5.21 9.44 -7.12
N LEU A 95 5.81 8.52 -7.89
CA LEU A 95 6.03 8.72 -9.32
C LEU A 95 4.70 8.84 -10.08
N HIS A 96 3.70 8.07 -9.67
CA HIS A 96 2.36 8.11 -10.22
C HIS A 96 1.67 9.45 -9.92
N LEU A 97 1.71 9.90 -8.66
CA LEU A 97 1.19 11.21 -8.26
C LEU A 97 1.87 12.36 -9.01
N TYR A 98 3.19 12.29 -9.22
CA TYR A 98 3.92 13.25 -10.04
C TYR A 98 3.41 13.26 -11.49
N ALA A 99 3.23 12.08 -12.10
CA ALA A 99 2.70 11.97 -13.46
C ALA A 99 1.27 12.54 -13.57
N SER A 100 0.41 12.27 -12.57
CA SER A 100 -0.95 12.84 -12.52
C SER A 100 -0.93 14.35 -12.33
N TRP A 101 -0.05 14.89 -11.48
CA TRP A 101 0.12 16.34 -11.33
C TRP A 101 0.57 16.98 -12.65
N ALA A 102 1.53 16.36 -13.35
CA ALA A 102 2.02 16.85 -14.63
C ALA A 102 0.93 16.82 -15.73
N SER A 103 0.01 15.86 -15.70
CA SER A 103 -1.09 15.78 -16.68
C SER A 103 -2.30 16.65 -16.34
N LEU A 104 -2.69 16.75 -15.07
CA LEU A 104 -3.92 17.44 -14.64
C LEU A 104 -3.68 18.92 -14.31
N GLY A 105 -2.44 19.30 -14.04
CA GLY A 105 -2.09 20.62 -13.54
C GLY A 105 -2.39 20.79 -12.05
N ALA A 106 -1.79 21.84 -11.46
CA ALA A 106 -1.88 22.10 -10.03
C ALA A 106 -3.31 22.41 -9.56
N ASP A 107 -4.11 23.11 -10.38
CA ASP A 107 -5.45 23.57 -10.02
C ASP A 107 -6.43 22.42 -9.78
N VAL A 108 -6.31 21.33 -10.55
CA VAL A 108 -7.11 20.12 -10.36
C VAL A 108 -6.45 19.22 -9.30
N PHE A 109 -5.15 18.96 -9.42
CA PHE A 109 -4.45 17.99 -8.59
C PHE A 109 -4.57 18.29 -7.08
N TRP A 110 -4.50 19.56 -6.68
CA TRP A 110 -4.57 19.97 -5.27
C TRP A 110 -5.98 20.29 -4.78
N ASN A 111 -7.00 20.23 -5.63
CA ASN A 111 -8.36 20.60 -5.28
C ASN A 111 -9.33 19.40 -5.41
N PRO A 112 -9.59 18.65 -4.32
CA PRO A 112 -10.51 17.52 -4.34
C PRO A 112 -11.95 17.86 -4.78
N SER A 113 -12.37 19.13 -4.64
CA SER A 113 -13.69 19.59 -5.11
C SER A 113 -13.79 19.69 -6.64
N ALA A 114 -12.65 19.77 -7.34
CA ALA A 114 -12.56 19.78 -8.79
C ALA A 114 -12.38 18.39 -9.40
N TRP A 115 -12.19 17.35 -8.57
CA TRP A 115 -11.95 15.99 -9.03
C TRP A 115 -13.23 15.39 -9.61
N ARG A 116 -13.13 14.88 -10.84
CA ARG A 116 -14.16 14.04 -11.45
C ARG A 116 -14.18 12.67 -10.77
N VAL A 117 -15.16 11.84 -11.11
CA VAL A 117 -15.24 10.46 -10.59
C VAL A 117 -13.99 9.66 -10.93
N GLU A 118 -13.45 9.86 -12.13
CA GLU A 118 -12.22 9.24 -12.61
C GLU A 118 -10.99 9.72 -11.83
N ASP A 119 -10.96 11.00 -11.47
CA ASP A 119 -9.86 11.59 -10.68
C ASP A 119 -9.94 11.09 -9.23
N TRP A 120 -11.15 10.91 -8.67
CA TRP A 120 -11.33 10.24 -7.37
C TRP A 120 -10.88 8.78 -7.39
N ALA A 121 -11.14 8.05 -8.48
CA ALA A 121 -10.70 6.67 -8.63
C ALA A 121 -9.15 6.58 -8.66
N ASN A 122 -8.47 7.57 -9.24
CA ASN A 122 -7.02 7.61 -9.30
C ASN A 122 -6.39 8.33 -8.08
N LEU A 123 -6.52 9.65 -8.00
CA LEU A 123 -5.92 10.49 -6.96
C LEU A 123 -6.46 10.16 -5.58
N GLY A 124 -7.78 9.95 -5.45
CA GLY A 124 -8.39 9.60 -4.17
C GLY A 124 -7.86 8.27 -3.62
N ALA A 125 -7.74 7.26 -4.47
CA ALA A 125 -7.14 5.97 -4.09
C ALA A 125 -5.66 6.11 -3.73
N LEU A 126 -4.87 6.84 -4.54
CA LEU A 126 -3.44 7.05 -4.30
C LEU A 126 -3.17 7.81 -3.00
N TRP A 127 -3.86 8.93 -2.77
CA TRP A 127 -3.73 9.70 -1.54
C TRP A 127 -4.22 8.92 -0.32
N GLY A 128 -5.40 8.29 -0.42
CA GLY A 128 -5.99 7.53 0.68
C GLY A 128 -5.10 6.37 1.13
N LEU A 129 -4.70 5.51 0.20
CA LEU A 129 -3.82 4.38 0.51
C LEU A 129 -2.40 4.83 0.85
N GLY A 130 -1.91 5.91 0.23
CA GLY A 130 -0.62 6.52 0.55
C GLY A 130 -0.52 6.94 2.02
N VAL A 131 -1.56 7.56 2.57
CA VAL A 131 -1.62 7.92 4.01
C VAL A 131 -1.54 6.67 4.89
N VAL A 132 -2.27 5.60 4.54
CA VAL A 132 -2.24 4.33 5.28
C VAL A 132 -0.83 3.71 5.23
N ARG A 133 -0.14 3.75 4.07
CA ARG A 133 1.24 3.29 3.93
C ARG A 133 2.20 4.11 4.79
N VAL A 134 2.08 5.44 4.81
CA VAL A 134 2.91 6.29 5.68
C VAL A 134 2.71 5.93 7.15
N ALA A 135 1.46 5.77 7.59
CA ALA A 135 1.15 5.34 8.95
C ALA A 135 1.78 3.98 9.28
N PHE A 136 1.67 3.00 8.38
CA PHE A 136 2.29 1.69 8.55
C PHE A 136 3.82 1.73 8.60
N LEU A 137 4.45 2.46 7.68
CA LEU A 137 5.92 2.55 7.57
C LEU A 137 6.53 3.25 8.79
N THR A 138 5.87 4.29 9.30
CA THR A 138 6.24 5.01 10.53
C THR A 138 5.92 4.24 11.82
N GLY A 139 5.16 3.14 11.72
CA GLY A 139 4.88 2.24 12.84
C GLY A 139 3.64 2.59 13.65
N VAL A 140 2.78 3.48 13.16
CA VAL A 140 1.53 3.85 13.81
C VAL A 140 0.67 2.60 14.01
N GLY A 141 0.34 2.31 15.28
CA GLY A 141 -0.49 1.16 15.67
C GLY A 141 0.20 -0.20 15.68
N LEU A 142 1.48 -0.31 15.28
CA LEU A 142 2.22 -1.56 15.35
C LEU A 142 2.64 -1.86 16.80
N ARG A 143 2.24 -3.03 17.32
CA ARG A 143 2.67 -3.50 18.65
C ARG A 143 3.77 -4.54 18.51
N GLN A 144 4.88 -4.31 19.20
CA GLN A 144 5.99 -5.26 19.28
C GLN A 144 5.60 -6.39 20.23
N THR A 145 5.52 -7.62 19.73
CA THR A 145 5.34 -8.79 20.58
C THR A 145 6.72 -9.18 21.11
N GLY A 146 7.09 -8.66 22.27
CA GLY A 146 8.31 -9.09 22.96
C GLY A 146 8.11 -10.48 23.55
N SER A 147 8.86 -11.47 23.09
CA SER A 147 9.13 -12.67 23.88
C SER A 147 10.49 -12.49 24.52
N PHE A 148 10.52 -12.15 25.80
CA PHE A 148 11.75 -12.05 26.57
C PHE A 148 12.16 -13.46 26.97
N VAL A 149 12.81 -14.20 26.07
CA VAL A 149 13.44 -15.47 26.42
C VAL A 149 14.79 -15.12 27.06
N TYR A 150 14.83 -15.03 28.39
CA TYR A 150 16.08 -15.16 29.11
C TYR A 150 16.52 -16.63 28.96
N THR A 151 17.53 -16.88 28.13
CA THR A 151 18.33 -18.10 28.27
C THR A 151 19.24 -17.90 29.48
N LEU A 152 18.69 -18.10 30.68
CA LEU A 152 19.50 -18.41 31.86
C LEU A 152 18.88 -19.65 32.49
N GLY A 153 19.73 -20.67 32.64
CA GLY A 153 19.34 -21.95 33.19
C GLY A 153 18.73 -21.83 34.58
N TYR A 154 17.85 -22.79 34.87
CA TYR A 154 17.30 -23.14 36.18
C TYR A 154 16.44 -22.09 36.88
N GLY A 155 15.14 -22.41 37.00
CA GLY A 155 14.26 -21.82 38.01
C GLY A 155 12.92 -21.35 37.45
N LEU A 156 11.91 -22.22 37.53
CA LEU A 156 10.51 -21.84 37.39
C LEU A 156 10.15 -20.85 38.50
N TRP A 157 9.93 -19.58 38.17
CA TRP A 157 9.21 -18.64 39.03
C TRP A 157 8.21 -17.86 38.19
N TYR A 158 6.93 -18.19 38.37
CA TYR A 158 5.81 -17.41 37.86
C TYR A 158 5.55 -16.24 38.82
N GLY A 159 5.55 -15.02 38.29
CA GLY A 159 5.12 -13.82 39.01
C GLY A 159 4.66 -12.75 38.01
N ASP A 160 3.38 -12.39 38.10
CA ASP A 160 2.75 -11.33 37.30
C ASP A 160 3.43 -9.97 37.52
N TRP A 161 4.06 -9.43 36.48
CA TRP A 161 4.68 -8.08 36.51
C TRP A 161 3.96 -7.08 35.60
N LEU A 162 2.64 -6.94 35.78
CA LEU A 162 1.88 -5.78 35.29
C LEU A 162 1.60 -4.73 36.38
N ALA A 163 2.35 -4.72 37.49
CA ALA A 163 2.10 -3.84 38.63
C ALA A 163 3.10 -2.68 38.83
N TRP A 164 4.07 -2.43 37.95
CA TRP A 164 5.03 -1.34 38.16
C TRP A 164 5.36 -0.54 36.90
N ASN A 165 4.37 0.20 36.38
CA ASN A 165 4.67 1.44 35.70
C ASN A 165 3.52 2.46 35.89
N ARG A 166 3.54 3.14 37.05
CA ARG A 166 2.90 4.44 37.23
C ARG A 166 3.89 5.37 37.96
N GLY A 167 4.29 6.45 37.28
CA GLY A 167 4.61 7.74 37.90
C GLY A 167 6.07 8.18 37.90
N ILE A 168 6.50 8.86 36.83
CA ILE A 168 6.81 10.30 36.82
C ILE A 168 6.28 10.86 35.49
#